data_AF-A0A6G7P1U0-F1
#
_entry.id   AF-A0A6G7P1U0-F1
#
_cell.length_a   1.000
_cell.length_b   1.000
_cell.length_c   1.000
_cell.angle_alpha   90.00
_cell.angle_beta   90.00
_cell.angle_gamma   90.00
#
_symmetry.space_group_name_H-M   'P 1'
#
loop_
_entity.id
_entity.type
_entity.pdbx_description
1 polymer ?
#
loop_
_entity_poly.entity_id
_entity_poly.type
_entity_poly.pdbx_seq_one_letter_code
_entity_poly.pdbx_strand_id
1 'polypeptide(L)'
;MITSEHVKALLESDADEPVLVVVAGAAAVVPASALTDERWRGAAEVISREDLVARLDTDDASGRDLEAIAARLDVAVTQLGA
;
A
#
# COMPACT_ATOMS: atom_id res chain seq x y z
N MET A 1 6.71 -0.11 8.41
CA MET A 1 6.21 -1.49 8.59
C MET A 1 4.80 -1.56 8.01
N ILE A 2 4.52 -2.52 7.14
CA ILE A 2 3.22 -2.71 6.46
C ILE A 2 2.41 -3.79 7.17
N THR A 3 1.11 -3.57 7.34
CA THR A 3 0.19 -4.49 8.03
C THR A 3 -1.04 -4.77 7.18
N SER A 4 -1.81 -5.82 7.51
CA SER A 4 -3.06 -6.17 6.83
C SER A 4 -4.09 -5.04 6.88
N GLU A 5 -4.09 -4.22 7.94
CA GLU A 5 -4.93 -3.02 8.04
C GLU A 5 -4.61 -1.99 6.94
N HIS A 6 -3.34 -1.82 6.57
CA HIS A 6 -2.97 -0.92 5.47
C HIS A 6 -3.43 -1.44 4.11
N VAL A 7 -3.33 -2.76 3.90
CA VAL A 7 -3.82 -3.42 2.68
C VAL A 7 -5.34 -3.32 2.59
N LYS A 8 -6.03 -3.55 3.72
CA LYS A 8 -7.48 -3.39 3.81
C LYS A 8 -7.90 -1.94 3.55
N ALA A 9 -7.23 -0.98 4.17
CA ALA A 9 -7.48 0.45 3.96
C ALA A 9 -7.25 0.86 2.50
N LEU A 10 -6.30 0.25 1.79
CA LEU A 10 -6.08 0.47 0.36
C LEU A 10 -7.26 -0.06 -0.48
N LEU A 11 -7.77 -1.25 -0.17
CA LEU A 11 -8.91 -1.85 -0.88
C LEU A 11 -10.22 -1.11 -0.62
N GLU A 12 -10.45 -0.66 0.61
CA GLU A 12 -11.62 0.08 1.06
C GLU A 12 -11.53 1.60 0.80
N SER A 13 -10.44 2.09 0.21
CA SER A 13 -10.26 3.52 -0.04
C SER A 13 -11.16 4.02 -1.17
N ASP A 14 -11.96 5.04 -0.89
CA ASP A 14 -12.73 5.81 -1.88
C ASP A 14 -11.90 6.92 -2.55
N ALA A 15 -10.60 7.01 -2.29
CA ALA A 15 -9.74 8.03 -2.89
C ALA A 15 -9.50 7.75 -4.38
N ASP A 16 -9.26 8.80 -5.15
CA ASP A 16 -8.95 8.70 -6.58
C ASP A 16 -7.55 8.08 -6.75
N GLU A 17 -7.48 6.93 -7.43
CA GLU A 17 -6.28 6.10 -7.60
C GLU A 17 -5.49 5.93 -6.28
N PRO A 18 -6.05 5.18 -5.30
CA PRO A 18 -5.41 5.07 -4.00
C PRO A 18 -4.16 4.19 -4.11
N VAL A 19 -3.09 4.66 -3.47
CA VAL A 19 -1.77 4.03 -3.47
C VAL A 19 -1.27 3.87 -2.04
N LEU A 20 -0.67 2.71 -1.76
CA LEU A 20 0.05 2.47 -0.53
C LEU A 20 1.48 2.97 -0.69
N VAL A 21 1.90 3.87 0.18
CA VAL A 21 3.24 4.44 0.19
C VAL A 21 3.93 4.27 1.53
N VAL A 22 5.26 4.32 1.51
CA VAL A 22 6.09 4.34 2.72
C VAL A 22 6.93 5.60 2.75
N VAL A 23 6.79 6.37 3.82
CA VAL A 23 7.53 7.60 4.08
C VAL A 23 8.15 7.55 5.47
N ALA A 24 9.46 7.78 5.58
CA ALA A 24 10.20 7.73 6.84
C ALA A 24 9.94 6.44 7.67
N GLY A 25 9.74 5.30 7.00
CA GLY A 25 9.47 4.00 7.63
C GLY A 25 8.01 3.75 8.04
N ALA A 26 7.11 4.72 7.84
CA ALA A 26 5.68 4.60 8.10
C ALA A 26 4.91 4.35 6.79
N ALA A 27 4.00 3.37 6.81
CA ALA A 27 3.11 3.08 5.70
C ALA A 27 1.84 3.95 5.78
N ALA A 28 1.35 4.43 4.65
CA ALA A 28 0.11 5.19 4.56
C ALA A 28 -0.57 4.99 3.20
N VAL A 29 -1.90 5.05 3.19
CA VAL A 29 -2.70 5.06 1.96
C VAL A 29 -3.04 6.50 1.62
N VAL A 30 -2.75 6.90 0.39
CA VAL A 30 -2.98 8.26 -0.11
C VAL A 30 -3.51 8.19 -1.55
N PRO A 31 -4.24 9.20 -2.04
CA PRO A 31 -4.50 9.31 -3.47
C PRO A 31 -3.18 9.53 -4.23
N ALA A 32 -3.06 8.99 -5.44
CA ALA A 32 -1.86 9.17 -6.28
C ALA A 32 -1.50 10.66 -6.46
N SER A 33 -2.51 11.53 -6.55
CA SER A 33 -2.34 12.98 -6.64
C SER A 33 -1.55 13.59 -5.47
N ALA A 34 -1.69 13.03 -4.25
CA ALA A 34 -1.01 13.52 -3.05
C ALA A 34 0.50 13.22 -3.05
N LEU A 35 1.01 12.35 -3.93
CA LEU A 35 2.45 12.11 -4.04
C LEU A 35 3.23 13.34 -4.52
N THR A 36 2.53 14.29 -5.14
CA THR A 36 3.11 15.57 -5.55
C THR A 36 3.18 16.60 -4.41
N ASP A 37 2.49 16.36 -3.30
CA ASP A 37 2.49 17.24 -2.14
C ASP A 37 3.82 17.18 -1.38
N GLU A 38 4.23 18.32 -0.83
CA GLU A 38 5.44 18.44 -0.01
C GLU A 38 5.43 17.50 1.21
N ARG A 39 4.24 17.16 1.72
CA ARG A 39 4.06 16.22 2.84
C ARG A 39 4.51 14.79 2.50
N TRP A 40 4.42 14.39 1.24
CA TRP A 40 4.74 13.05 0.76
C TRP A 40 6.00 13.01 -0.10
N ARG A 41 6.76 14.12 -0.16
CA ARG A 41 8.07 14.15 -0.81
C ARG A 41 8.98 13.07 -0.24
N GLY A 42 9.46 12.18 -1.10
CA GLY A 42 10.32 11.06 -0.72
C GLY A 42 9.55 9.84 -0.20
N ALA A 43 8.23 9.83 -0.30
CA ALA A 43 7.45 8.61 -0.14
C ALA A 43 7.80 7.63 -1.28
N ALA A 44 8.08 6.38 -0.93
CA ALA A 44 8.24 5.30 -1.88
C ALA A 44 6.87 4.66 -2.13
N GLU A 45 6.44 4.66 -3.38
CA GLU A 45 5.24 3.92 -3.78
C GLU A 45 5.48 2.42 -3.65
N VAL A 46 4.55 1.74 -2.98
CA VAL A 46 4.64 0.30 -2.74
C VAL A 46 3.77 -0.45 -3.74
N ILE A 47 2.49 -0.10 -3.81
CA ILE A 47 1.51 -0.73 -4.70
C ILE A 47 0.23 0.14 -4.80
N SER A 48 -0.39 0.16 -5.97
CA SER A 48 -1.70 0.77 -6.20
C SER A 48 -2.85 -0.18 -5.83
N ARG A 49 -4.06 0.34 -5.62
CA ARG A 49 -5.25 -0.51 -5.42
C ARG A 49 -5.52 -1.39 -6.63
N GLU A 50 -5.40 -0.87 -7.85
CA GLU A 50 -5.58 -1.67 -9.07
C GLU A 50 -4.58 -2.82 -9.18
N ASP A 51 -3.29 -2.57 -8.92
CA ASP A 51 -2.28 -3.62 -8.93
C ASP A 51 -2.50 -4.65 -7.83
N LEU A 52 -2.98 -4.20 -6.66
CA LEU A 52 -3.31 -5.10 -5.56
C LEU A 52 -4.48 -6.02 -5.92
N VAL A 53 -5.56 -5.47 -6.47
CA VAL A 53 -6.73 -6.23 -6.93
C VAL A 53 -6.33 -7.19 -8.06
N ALA A 54 -5.50 -6.74 -9.01
CA ALA A 54 -4.97 -7.58 -10.08
C ALA A 54 -4.12 -8.75 -9.56
N ARG A 55 -3.44 -8.60 -8.42
CA ARG A 55 -2.69 -9.70 -7.77
C ARG A 55 -3.56 -10.64 -6.95
N LEU A 56 -4.66 -10.13 -6.39
CA LEU A 56 -5.60 -10.90 -5.58
C LEU A 56 -6.62 -11.66 -6.42
N ASP A 57 -6.79 -11.30 -7.70
CA ASP A 57 -7.87 -11.79 -8.57
C ASP A 57 -9.28 -11.46 -8.02
N THR A 58 -9.37 -10.67 -6.94
CA THR A 58 -10.61 -10.27 -6.27
C THR A 58 -10.38 -9.07 -5.35
N ASP A 59 -11.41 -8.24 -5.17
CA ASP A 59 -11.45 -7.20 -4.13
C ASP A 59 -11.80 -7.77 -2.73
N ASP A 60 -12.31 -9.01 -2.67
CA ASP A 60 -12.75 -9.68 -1.44
C ASP A 60 -11.66 -10.66 -0.94
N ALA A 61 -10.59 -10.11 -0.39
CA ALA A 61 -9.51 -10.89 0.19
C ALA A 61 -9.82 -11.28 1.65
N SER A 62 -9.58 -12.54 2.02
CA SER A 62 -9.76 -12.97 3.40
C SER A 62 -8.70 -12.32 4.31
N GLY A 63 -8.99 -12.15 5.60
CA GLY A 63 -8.02 -11.56 6.55
C GLY A 63 -6.65 -12.24 6.58
N ARG A 64 -6.58 -13.56 6.34
CA ARG A 64 -5.31 -14.30 6.20
C ARG A 64 -4.54 -13.95 4.92
N ASP A 65 -5.24 -13.70 3.82
CA ASP A 65 -4.61 -13.31 2.56
C ASP A 65 -4.03 -11.90 2.65
N LEU A 66 -4.75 -10.99 3.31
CA LEU A 66 -4.28 -9.63 3.59
C LEU A 66 -3.01 -9.62 4.44
N GLU A 67 -2.91 -10.49 5.44
CA GLU A 67 -1.72 -10.60 6.29
C GLU A 67 -0.51 -11.15 5.53
N ALA A 68 -0.72 -12.17 4.69
CA ALA A 68 0.33 -12.73 3.83
C ALA A 68 0.84 -11.70 2.81
N ILE A 69 -0.06 -10.90 2.23
CA ILE A 69 0.29 -9.81 1.31
C ILE A 69 1.05 -8.72 2.04
N ALA A 70 0.57 -8.26 3.19
CA ALA A 70 1.23 -7.24 3.99
C ALA A 70 2.67 -7.64 4.33
N ALA A 71 2.90 -8.87 4.79
CA ALA A 71 4.23 -9.38 5.08
C ALA A 71 5.13 -9.39 3.83
N ARG A 72 4.58 -9.77 2.66
CA ARG A 72 5.33 -9.76 1.40
C ARG A 72 5.70 -8.34 0.96
N LEU A 73 4.77 -7.39 1.10
CA LEU A 73 5.01 -5.97 0.79
C LEU A 73 6.05 -5.38 1.75
N ASP A 74 5.97 -5.69 3.05
CA ASP A 74 6.92 -5.23 4.06
C ASP A 74 8.36 -5.70 3.77
N VAL A 75 8.51 -6.96 3.37
CA VAL A 75 9.80 -7.52 2.93
C VAL A 75 10.31 -6.84 1.66
N ALA A 76 9.43 -6.54 0.70
CA ALA A 76 9.82 -5.83 -0.53
C ALA A 76 10.28 -4.40 -0.24
N VAL A 77 9.55 -3.66 0.61
CA VAL A 77 9.93 -2.31 1.03
C VAL A 77 11.24 -2.31 1.81
N THR A 78 11.43 -3.27 2.71
CA THR A 78 12.68 -3.40 3.48
C THR A 78 13.87 -3.61 2.55
N GLN A 79 13.70 -4.34 1.45
CA GLN A 79 14.74 -4.51 0.43
C GLN A 79 14.95 -3.28 -0.46
N LEU A 80 13.93 -2.44 -0.64
CA LEU A 80 14.03 -1.17 -1.39
C LEU A 80 14.69 -0.03 -0.60
N GLY A 81 14.64 -0.09 0.74
CA GLY A 81 15.23 0.91 1.64
C GLY A 81 16.56 0.52 2.29
N ALA A 82 17.16 -0.61 1.89
CA ALA A 82 18.45 -1.12 2.39
C ALA A 82 19.65 -0.54 1.62
#